data_AF-A0A2E7BPH6-F1
#
_entry.id   AF-A0A2E7BPH6-F1
#
_cell.length_a   1.000
_cell.length_b   1.000
_cell.length_c   1.000
_cell.angle_alpha   90.00
_cell.angle_beta   90.00
_cell.angle_gamma   90.00
#
_symmetry.space_group_name_H-M   'P 1'
#
loop_
_entity.id
_entity.type
_entity.pdbx_description
1 polymer ?
#
loop_
_entity_poly.entity_id
_entity_poly.type
_entity_poly.pdbx_seq_one_letter_code
_entity_poly.pdbx_strand_id
1 'polypeptide(L)'
;MITLAASTHHPSMEERLEELTRRREIALAMGGPERVQRQHDGGRLTVRERIEGLLDEGSFYEIGMLAEPLRRLERPIPADGSVTGFGRIDGRKVCLIGIDATVLAGTTAPISMRKQGRIAEFAARKGLPLVLLVDADGGRIPDVMGWRFSGLPFDFSSFLQTPEGYSPIPRLAAVLGPGYGDSALHAGTAHIVVMTQSSSIALSGPSVVESAIGERVTDEELGGPQHAQETGTAHLVVP
;
A
#
# COMPACT_ATOMS: atom_id res chain seq x y z
N MET A 1 30.64 44.63 13.07
CA MET A 1 29.53 44.41 14.02
C MET A 1 28.31 44.04 13.19
N ILE A 2 27.69 42.87 13.22
CA ILE A 2 27.69 41.73 14.15
C ILE A 2 27.63 40.47 13.27
N THR A 3 28.55 39.54 13.45
CA THR A 3 28.48 38.21 12.85
C THR A 3 27.50 37.39 13.69
N LEU A 4 26.32 37.09 13.15
CA LEU A 4 25.39 36.14 13.76
C LEU A 4 26.06 34.77 13.77
N ALA A 5 26.54 34.35 14.94
CA ALA A 5 26.93 32.97 15.17
C ALA A 5 25.68 32.10 14.97
N ALA A 6 25.67 31.27 13.93
CA ALA A 6 24.67 30.24 13.78
C ALA A 6 24.76 29.35 15.04
N SER A 7 23.68 29.30 15.81
CA SER A 7 23.54 28.40 16.96
C SER A 7 23.74 26.97 16.48
N THR A 8 24.83 26.33 16.93
CA THR A 8 25.13 24.91 16.69
C THR A 8 24.50 24.07 17.80
N HIS A 9 23.19 24.21 18.03
CA HIS A 9 22.49 23.28 18.92
C HIS A 9 22.35 21.95 18.18
N HIS A 10 23.24 21.01 18.51
CA HIS A 10 23.09 19.63 18.09
C HIS A 10 22.14 18.94 19.05
N PRO A 11 21.05 18.31 18.56
CA PRO A 11 20.09 17.68 19.45
C PRO A 11 20.76 16.56 20.24
N SER A 12 20.48 16.53 21.53
CA SER A 12 20.89 15.49 22.47
C SER A 12 20.33 14.12 22.04
N MET A 13 20.86 13.04 22.61
CA MET A 13 20.30 11.72 22.35
C MET A 13 18.86 11.59 22.87
N GLU A 14 18.53 12.27 23.96
CA GLU A 14 17.17 12.30 24.51
C GLU A 14 16.21 13.00 23.55
N GLU A 15 16.56 14.20 23.07
CA GLU A 15 15.75 14.94 22.08
C GLU A 15 15.54 14.13 20.78
N ARG A 16 16.55 13.35 20.35
CA ARG A 16 16.43 12.47 19.18
C ARG A 16 15.50 11.29 19.43
N LEU A 17 15.50 10.72 20.64
CA LEU A 17 14.62 9.61 21.01
C LEU A 17 13.17 10.08 21.15
N GLU A 18 12.95 11.27 21.70
CA GLU A 18 11.64 11.92 21.75
C GLU A 18 11.10 12.17 20.34
N GLU A 19 11.92 12.72 19.45
CA GLU A 19 11.53 12.95 18.06
C GLU A 19 11.22 11.63 17.32
N LEU A 20 12.02 10.58 17.56
CA LEU A 20 11.75 9.25 17.00
C LEU A 20 10.40 8.70 17.50
N THR A 21 10.13 8.81 18.80
CA THR A 21 8.88 8.37 19.41
C THR A 21 7.69 9.11 18.80
N ARG A 22 7.79 10.45 18.72
CA ARG A 22 6.76 11.31 18.11
C ARG A 22 6.47 10.91 16.66
N ARG A 23 7.50 10.67 15.84
CA ARG A 23 7.32 10.23 14.45
C ARG A 23 6.67 8.86 14.34
N ARG A 24 6.99 7.93 15.25
CA ARG A 24 6.35 6.61 15.30
C ARG A 24 4.88 6.72 15.66
N GLU A 25 4.52 7.53 16.65
CA GLU A 25 3.12 7.78 17.03
C GLU A 25 2.31 8.31 15.84
N ILE A 26 2.86 9.29 15.11
CA ILE A 26 2.24 9.82 13.88
C ILE A 26 2.10 8.74 12.81
N ALA A 27 3.13 7.91 12.61
CA ALA A 27 3.08 6.84 11.61
C ALA A 27 2.05 5.75 11.96
N LEU A 28 1.90 5.42 13.25
CA LEU A 28 0.95 4.44 13.76
C LEU A 28 -0.49 4.97 13.76
N ALA A 29 -0.68 6.29 13.85
CA ALA A 29 -1.99 6.92 13.75
C ALA A 29 -2.63 6.85 12.35
N MET A 30 -1.89 6.40 11.32
CA MET A 30 -2.39 6.22 9.94
C MET A 30 -3.07 7.50 9.41
N GLY A 31 -4.25 7.41 8.79
CA GLY A 31 -5.02 8.57 8.33
C GLY A 31 -5.59 9.47 9.44
N GLY A 32 -5.32 9.16 10.71
CA GLY A 32 -5.89 9.82 11.88
C GLY A 32 -7.23 9.23 12.32
N PRO A 33 -7.69 9.56 13.53
CA PRO A 33 -8.81 8.89 14.19
C PRO A 33 -10.12 8.96 13.38
N GLU A 34 -10.43 10.11 12.76
CA GLU A 34 -11.65 10.25 11.95
C GLU A 34 -11.69 9.36 10.70
N ARG A 35 -10.53 9.08 10.11
CA ARG A 35 -10.44 8.24 8.90
C ARG A 35 -10.41 6.77 9.26
N VAL A 36 -9.75 6.43 10.36
CA VAL A 36 -9.80 5.09 10.96
C VAL A 36 -11.23 4.75 11.37
N GLN A 37 -11.93 5.66 12.06
CA GLN A 37 -13.32 5.45 12.43
C GLN A 37 -14.21 5.24 11.20
N ARG A 38 -14.06 6.07 10.15
CA ARG A 38 -14.81 5.86 8.89
C ARG A 38 -14.52 4.52 8.22
N GLN A 39 -13.29 4.02 8.30
CA GLN A 39 -12.93 2.69 7.81
C GLN A 39 -13.69 1.61 8.59
N HIS A 40 -13.70 1.72 9.92
CA HIS A 40 -14.40 0.79 10.82
C HIS A 40 -15.93 0.87 10.68
N ASP A 41 -16.50 2.06 10.54
CA ASP A 41 -17.93 2.28 10.30
C ASP A 41 -18.40 1.60 9.00
N GLY A 42 -17.50 1.47 8.02
CA GLY A 42 -17.70 0.71 6.79
C GLY A 42 -17.51 -0.81 6.96
N GLY A 43 -17.35 -1.32 8.19
CA GLY A 43 -17.14 -2.74 8.48
C GLY A 43 -15.76 -3.28 8.07
N ARG A 44 -14.79 -2.40 7.79
CA ARG A 44 -13.47 -2.80 7.31
C ARG A 44 -12.41 -2.57 8.37
N LEU A 45 -11.47 -3.50 8.46
CA LEU A 45 -10.26 -3.33 9.26
C LEU A 45 -9.30 -2.36 8.57
N THR A 46 -8.46 -1.70 9.37
CA THR A 46 -7.29 -0.97 8.88
C THR A 46 -6.21 -1.94 8.39
N VAL A 47 -5.25 -1.44 7.60
CA VAL A 47 -4.14 -2.27 7.12
C VAL A 47 -3.34 -2.89 8.26
N ARG A 48 -3.14 -2.16 9.37
CA ARG A 48 -2.35 -2.64 10.51
C ARG A 48 -3.08 -3.74 11.29
N GLU A 49 -4.39 -3.60 11.50
CA GLU A 49 -5.22 -4.64 12.10
C GLU A 49 -5.27 -5.92 11.23
N ARG A 50 -5.31 -5.77 9.91
CA ARG A 50 -5.24 -6.92 8.98
C ARG A 50 -3.90 -7.65 9.06
N ILE A 51 -2.80 -6.89 9.17
CA ILE A 51 -1.46 -7.46 9.33
C ILE A 51 -1.38 -8.23 10.66
N GLU A 52 -1.89 -7.65 11.74
CA GLU A 52 -1.92 -8.28 13.06
C GLU A 52 -2.78 -9.54 13.09
N GLY A 53 -3.95 -9.53 12.44
CA GLY A 53 -4.82 -10.70 12.35
C GLY A 53 -4.33 -11.81 11.40
N LEU A 54 -3.43 -11.49 10.46
CA LEU A 54 -2.91 -12.43 9.48
C LEU A 54 -1.60 -13.10 9.91
N LEU A 55 -0.70 -12.35 10.53
CA LEU A 55 0.64 -12.82 10.86
C LEU A 55 0.70 -13.41 12.26
N ASP A 56 1.67 -14.29 12.51
CA ASP A 56 1.97 -14.80 13.83
C ASP A 56 2.25 -13.63 14.80
N GLU A 57 1.75 -13.73 16.03
CA GLU A 57 1.89 -12.69 17.06
C GLU A 57 3.37 -12.25 17.25
N GLY A 58 3.60 -10.93 17.28
CA GLY A 58 4.92 -10.35 17.45
C GLY A 58 5.91 -10.62 16.32
N SER A 59 5.46 -11.20 15.19
CA SER A 59 6.35 -11.54 14.08
C SER A 59 6.57 -10.40 13.07
N PHE A 60 5.68 -9.41 13.04
CA PHE A 60 5.73 -8.34 12.05
C PHE A 60 6.92 -7.41 12.29
N TYR A 61 7.74 -7.25 11.24
CA TYR A 61 8.85 -6.31 11.19
C TYR A 61 8.63 -5.33 10.04
N GLU A 62 8.23 -4.11 10.37
CA GLU A 62 7.90 -3.09 9.38
C GLU A 62 9.14 -2.43 8.77
N ILE A 63 9.12 -2.23 7.47
CA ILE A 63 10.13 -1.53 6.69
C ILE A 63 9.55 -0.23 6.15
N GLY A 64 10.22 0.88 6.46
CA GLY A 64 9.84 2.21 5.95
C GLY A 64 8.64 2.83 6.67
N MET A 65 8.40 2.49 7.94
CA MET A 65 7.35 3.11 8.78
C MET A 65 7.40 4.65 8.75
N LEU A 66 8.62 5.21 8.88
CA LEU A 66 8.84 6.66 8.93
C LEU A 66 9.10 7.28 7.56
N ALA A 67 8.73 6.59 6.47
CA ALA A 67 8.93 7.12 5.13
C ALA A 67 8.03 8.33 4.90
N GLU A 68 8.63 9.40 4.39
CA GLU A 68 7.96 10.66 4.07
C GLU A 68 7.79 10.80 2.55
N PRO A 69 6.71 11.43 2.08
CA PRO A 69 6.45 11.67 0.67
C PRO A 69 7.48 12.65 0.08
N LEU A 70 7.69 12.62 -1.25
CA LEU A 70 8.56 13.61 -1.92
C LEU A 70 7.95 15.01 -2.01
N ARG A 71 6.61 15.09 -1.91
CA ARG A 71 5.81 16.31 -1.99
C ARG A 71 4.88 16.35 -0.78
N ARG A 72 4.25 17.49 -0.52
CA ARG A 72 3.24 17.64 0.54
C ARG A 72 3.81 17.46 1.95
N LEU A 73 4.96 18.11 2.21
CA LEU A 73 5.67 18.03 3.49
C LEU A 73 5.03 18.89 4.59
N GLU A 74 3.98 19.65 4.26
CA GLU A 74 3.30 20.54 5.20
C GLU A 74 2.46 19.77 6.23
N ARG A 75 2.10 18.52 5.92
CA ARG A 75 1.37 17.61 6.83
C ARG A 75 1.94 16.20 6.72
N PRO A 76 1.99 15.44 7.81
CA PRO A 76 2.41 14.04 7.73
C PRO A 76 1.52 13.24 6.78
N ILE A 77 2.15 12.43 5.94
CA ILE A 77 1.49 11.37 5.17
C ILE A 77 2.10 10.05 5.68
N PRO A 78 1.54 9.46 6.75
CA PRO A 78 2.10 8.28 7.41
C PRO A 78 2.46 7.16 6.46
N ALA A 79 3.71 6.70 6.56
CA ALA A 79 4.27 5.61 5.76
C ALA A 79 4.13 5.79 4.22
N ASP A 80 3.83 7.00 3.76
CA ASP A 80 3.36 7.34 2.41
C ASP A 80 2.18 6.47 1.91
N GLY A 81 1.30 6.04 2.81
CA GLY A 81 0.09 5.27 2.48
C GLY A 81 0.30 3.77 2.21
N SER A 82 1.51 3.25 2.46
CA SER A 82 1.80 1.82 2.27
C SER A 82 2.56 1.26 3.47
N VAL A 83 2.06 0.17 4.05
CA VAL A 83 2.70 -0.57 5.14
C VAL A 83 3.36 -1.80 4.54
N THR A 84 4.68 -1.93 4.70
CA THR A 84 5.45 -2.99 4.04
C THR A 84 6.40 -3.63 5.03
N GLY A 85 6.69 -4.93 4.90
CA GLY A 85 7.60 -5.58 5.83
C GLY A 85 7.67 -7.09 5.68
N PHE A 86 8.07 -7.73 6.77
CA PHE A 86 8.20 -9.18 6.88
C PHE A 86 7.44 -9.69 8.08
N GLY A 87 7.07 -10.97 8.06
CA GLY A 87 6.45 -11.63 9.19
C GLY A 87 6.54 -13.13 9.07
N ARG A 88 5.71 -13.81 9.86
CA ARG A 88 5.50 -15.25 9.74
C ARG A 88 4.01 -15.57 9.67
N ILE A 89 3.67 -16.64 8.96
CA ILE A 89 2.36 -17.29 8.98
C ILE A 89 2.62 -18.76 9.24
N ASP A 90 2.10 -19.29 10.34
CA ASP A 90 2.37 -20.66 10.81
C ASP A 90 3.89 -20.95 10.88
N GLY A 91 4.66 -19.99 11.40
CA GLY A 91 6.12 -20.04 11.48
C GLY A 91 6.89 -19.84 10.17
N ARG A 92 6.21 -19.77 9.02
CA ARG A 92 6.83 -19.61 7.69
C ARG A 92 7.03 -18.13 7.37
N LYS A 93 8.25 -17.76 6.98
CA LYS A 93 8.58 -16.36 6.64
C LYS A 93 7.82 -15.91 5.40
N VAL A 94 7.25 -14.71 5.48
CA VAL A 94 6.56 -14.05 4.37
C VAL A 94 6.97 -12.58 4.28
N CYS A 95 6.95 -12.05 3.07
CA CYS A 95 6.97 -10.62 2.80
C CYS A 95 5.54 -10.11 2.66
N LEU A 96 5.29 -8.85 3.02
CA LEU A 96 3.96 -8.26 2.96
C LEU A 96 4.00 -6.83 2.42
N ILE A 97 3.02 -6.51 1.58
CA ILE A 97 2.66 -5.16 1.16
C ILE A 97 1.19 -4.96 1.51
N GLY A 98 0.88 -3.93 2.28
CA GLY A 98 -0.48 -3.51 2.56
C GLY A 98 -0.69 -2.05 2.20
N ILE A 99 -1.84 -1.76 1.62
CA ILE A 99 -2.24 -0.39 1.27
C ILE A 99 -3.14 0.18 2.37
N ASP A 100 -2.87 1.42 2.76
CA ASP A 100 -3.62 2.11 3.81
C ASP A 100 -4.66 3.06 3.21
N ALA A 101 -5.90 2.57 3.06
CA ALA A 101 -7.03 3.36 2.56
C ALA A 101 -7.29 4.63 3.40
N THR A 102 -6.87 4.68 4.66
CA THR A 102 -7.09 5.86 5.51
C THR A 102 -6.13 7.01 5.14
N VAL A 103 -4.95 6.70 4.59
CA VAL A 103 -3.95 7.69 4.19
C VAL A 103 -4.13 8.05 2.72
N LEU A 104 -4.74 9.21 2.46
CA LEU A 104 -5.02 9.71 1.10
C LEU A 104 -5.68 8.66 0.18
N ALA A 105 -6.65 7.90 0.70
CA ALA A 105 -7.38 6.86 -0.04
C ALA A 105 -6.45 5.77 -0.62
N GLY A 106 -5.36 5.44 0.07
CA GLY A 106 -4.43 4.40 -0.39
C GLY A 106 -3.63 4.77 -1.64
N THR A 107 -3.71 6.02 -2.11
CA THR A 107 -3.10 6.41 -3.38
C THR A 107 -1.57 6.31 -3.36
N THR A 108 -1.02 5.68 -4.38
CA THR A 108 0.40 5.38 -4.54
C THR A 108 1.15 6.57 -5.16
N ALA A 109 2.34 6.85 -4.63
CA ALA A 109 3.26 7.91 -5.03
C ALA A 109 4.70 7.37 -5.05
N PRO A 110 5.71 8.14 -5.52
CA PRO A 110 7.05 7.59 -5.74
C PRO A 110 7.73 6.94 -4.51
N ILE A 111 7.36 7.32 -3.28
CA ILE A 111 7.94 6.75 -2.06
C ILE A 111 7.26 5.43 -1.69
N SER A 112 5.92 5.38 -1.68
CA SER A 112 5.16 4.12 -1.56
C SER A 112 5.57 3.12 -2.64
N MET A 113 5.68 3.52 -3.92
CA MET A 113 6.15 2.64 -5.00
C MET A 113 7.52 2.04 -4.70
N ARG A 114 8.47 2.85 -4.23
CA ARG A 114 9.82 2.35 -3.85
C ARG A 114 9.78 1.39 -2.67
N LYS A 115 8.89 1.62 -1.69
CA LYS A 115 8.72 0.70 -0.56
C LYS A 115 8.16 -0.65 -1.01
N GLN A 116 7.07 -0.61 -1.78
CA GLN A 116 6.45 -1.80 -2.35
C GLN A 116 7.47 -2.57 -3.20
N GLY A 117 8.14 -1.87 -4.12
CA GLY A 117 9.12 -2.48 -5.02
C GLY A 117 10.31 -3.10 -4.29
N ARG A 118 10.84 -2.43 -3.25
CA ARG A 118 11.92 -2.97 -2.42
C ARG A 118 11.54 -4.28 -1.75
N ILE A 119 10.31 -4.40 -1.25
CA ILE A 119 9.86 -5.63 -0.56
C ILE A 119 9.57 -6.74 -1.57
N ALA A 120 8.98 -6.42 -2.72
CA ALA A 120 8.79 -7.38 -3.80
C ALA A 120 10.13 -7.92 -4.34
N GLU A 121 11.11 -7.03 -4.59
CA GLU A 121 12.46 -7.41 -5.01
C GLU A 121 13.14 -8.29 -3.95
N PHE A 122 13.04 -7.91 -2.67
CA PHE A 122 13.60 -8.72 -1.58
C PHE A 122 12.95 -10.10 -1.51
N ALA A 123 11.62 -10.18 -1.64
CA ALA A 123 10.88 -11.44 -1.64
C ALA A 123 11.38 -12.36 -2.76
N ALA A 124 11.51 -11.82 -3.98
CA ALA A 124 12.03 -12.53 -5.14
C ALA A 124 13.47 -13.02 -4.91
N ARG A 125 14.35 -12.15 -4.40
CA ARG A 125 15.75 -12.51 -4.12
C ARG A 125 15.91 -13.58 -3.05
N LYS A 126 14.98 -13.67 -2.12
CA LYS A 126 15.01 -14.62 -1.00
C LYS A 126 14.14 -15.85 -1.20
N GLY A 127 13.41 -15.94 -2.31
CA GLY A 127 12.46 -17.03 -2.54
C GLY A 127 11.34 -17.06 -1.50
N LEU A 128 10.93 -15.90 -0.96
CA LEU A 128 9.90 -15.80 0.07
C LEU A 128 8.53 -15.53 -0.56
N PRO A 129 7.43 -16.11 -0.05
CA PRO A 129 6.08 -15.72 -0.43
C PRO A 129 5.84 -14.23 -0.20
N LEU A 130 5.10 -13.59 -1.10
CA LEU A 130 4.64 -12.21 -0.97
C LEU A 130 3.12 -12.18 -0.81
N VAL A 131 2.65 -11.56 0.28
CA VAL A 131 1.23 -11.30 0.52
C VAL A 131 0.92 -9.82 0.23
N LEU A 132 -0.15 -9.58 -0.51
CA LEU A 132 -0.63 -8.28 -0.94
C LEU A 132 -1.99 -8.03 -0.29
N LEU A 133 -2.08 -7.06 0.62
CA LEU A 133 -3.34 -6.59 1.21
C LEU A 133 -3.81 -5.37 0.43
N VAL A 134 -4.74 -5.61 -0.49
CA VAL A 134 -5.28 -4.64 -1.44
C VAL A 134 -6.52 -3.98 -0.83
N ASP A 135 -6.47 -2.67 -0.61
CA ASP A 135 -7.61 -1.87 -0.15
C ASP A 135 -7.41 -0.39 -0.47
N ALA A 136 -8.12 0.08 -1.49
CA ALA A 136 -7.88 1.34 -2.19
C ALA A 136 -6.51 1.40 -2.85
N ASP A 137 -6.41 2.02 -4.03
CA ASP A 137 -5.13 2.34 -4.67
C ASP A 137 -5.38 3.16 -5.94
N GLY A 138 -4.30 3.52 -6.60
CA GLY A 138 -4.26 4.30 -7.81
C GLY A 138 -3.17 5.37 -7.69
N GLY A 139 -2.68 5.84 -8.83
CA GLY A 139 -1.69 6.91 -8.84
C GLY A 139 -2.23 8.14 -8.12
N ARG A 140 -1.46 8.67 -7.16
CA ARG A 140 -1.74 9.95 -6.52
C ARG A 140 -1.47 11.06 -7.53
N ILE A 141 -2.45 11.32 -8.40
CA ILE A 141 -2.28 12.08 -9.65
C ILE A 141 -1.44 13.36 -9.47
N PRO A 142 -1.72 14.27 -8.51
CA PRO A 142 -0.90 15.48 -8.35
C PRO A 142 0.59 15.21 -8.05
N ASP A 143 0.90 14.10 -7.39
CA ASP A 143 2.26 13.73 -6.99
C ASP A 143 3.00 12.96 -8.08
N VAL A 144 2.26 12.32 -9.00
CA VAL A 144 2.82 11.56 -10.12
C VAL A 144 2.78 12.31 -11.46
N MET A 145 1.99 13.39 -11.58
CA MET A 145 1.91 14.22 -12.79
C MET A 145 3.29 14.74 -13.24
N GLY A 146 3.54 14.64 -14.55
CA GLY A 146 4.75 15.10 -15.24
C GLY A 146 5.62 13.96 -15.78
N TRP A 147 6.78 14.31 -16.35
CA TRP A 147 7.72 13.37 -17.01
C TRP A 147 8.20 12.20 -16.13
N ARG A 148 7.98 12.28 -14.81
CA ARG A 148 8.32 11.23 -13.85
C ARG A 148 7.39 10.02 -13.95
N PHE A 149 6.13 10.18 -14.36
CA PHE A 149 5.26 9.04 -14.69
C PHE A 149 5.68 8.41 -16.03
N SER A 150 6.10 9.23 -17.00
CA SER A 150 6.61 8.74 -18.31
C SER A 150 8.05 8.21 -18.27
N GLY A 151 8.77 8.41 -17.16
CA GLY A 151 10.13 7.93 -16.92
C GLY A 151 10.20 6.68 -16.04
N LEU A 152 9.06 6.25 -15.49
CA LEU A 152 8.92 4.89 -14.98
C LEU A 152 8.77 4.00 -16.20
N PRO A 153 9.63 2.97 -16.40
CA PRO A 153 9.32 1.94 -17.37
C PRO A 153 8.05 1.27 -16.86
N PHE A 154 6.88 1.69 -17.36
CA PHE A 154 5.60 1.07 -17.05
C PHE A 154 5.49 -0.22 -17.86
N ASP A 155 6.47 -1.10 -17.65
CA ASP A 155 6.32 -2.50 -17.99
C ASP A 155 5.65 -3.19 -16.80
N PHE A 156 4.79 -4.17 -17.08
CA PHE A 156 4.14 -4.93 -16.02
C PHE A 156 5.16 -5.68 -15.13
N SER A 157 6.42 -5.81 -15.59
CA SER A 157 7.52 -6.37 -14.80
C SER A 157 7.84 -5.52 -13.55
N SER A 158 7.54 -4.22 -13.58
CA SER A 158 7.70 -3.31 -12.45
C SER A 158 6.81 -3.62 -11.24
N PHE A 159 5.74 -4.42 -11.40
CA PHE A 159 4.94 -4.93 -10.26
C PHE A 159 5.46 -6.28 -9.75
N LEU A 160 6.09 -7.07 -10.63
CA LEU A 160 6.74 -8.32 -10.27
C LEU A 160 8.00 -8.06 -9.45
N GLN A 161 8.83 -7.12 -9.89
CA GLN A 161 10.13 -6.76 -9.29
C GLN A 161 11.06 -7.97 -9.13
N THR A 162 10.91 -8.97 -10.01
CA THR A 162 11.77 -10.16 -10.05
C THR A 162 13.05 -9.82 -10.79
N PRO A 163 14.22 -9.75 -10.13
CA PRO A 163 15.48 -9.49 -10.84
C PRO A 163 15.82 -10.65 -11.78
N GLU A 164 16.56 -10.35 -12.83
CA GLU A 164 17.06 -11.37 -13.76
C GLU A 164 17.82 -12.48 -13.01
N GLY A 165 17.54 -13.73 -13.38
CA GLY A 165 18.16 -14.91 -12.76
C GLY A 165 17.48 -15.42 -11.49
N TYR A 166 16.42 -14.78 -11.00
CA TYR A 166 15.63 -15.28 -9.86
C TYR A 166 14.34 -15.98 -10.30
N SER A 167 13.96 -17.02 -9.58
CA SER A 167 12.71 -17.76 -9.85
C SER A 167 11.48 -16.99 -9.36
N PRO A 168 10.31 -17.18 -9.99
CA PRO A 168 9.04 -16.67 -9.48
C PRO A 168 8.78 -17.16 -8.05
N ILE A 169 8.18 -16.30 -7.24
CA ILE A 169 7.78 -16.59 -5.86
C ILE A 169 6.26 -16.74 -5.75
N PRO A 170 5.74 -17.48 -4.75
CA PRO A 170 4.31 -17.46 -4.45
C PRO A 170 3.86 -16.03 -4.14
N ARG A 171 2.81 -15.58 -4.82
CA ARG A 171 2.19 -14.26 -4.62
C ARG A 171 0.72 -14.46 -4.33
N LEU A 172 0.24 -13.87 -3.24
CA LEU A 172 -1.12 -14.02 -2.74
C LEU A 172 -1.70 -12.63 -2.58
N ALA A 173 -2.89 -12.37 -3.11
CA ALA A 173 -3.59 -11.10 -2.92
C ALA A 173 -4.89 -11.31 -2.15
N ALA A 174 -5.12 -10.44 -1.18
CA ALA A 174 -6.39 -10.28 -0.48
C ALA A 174 -6.98 -8.93 -0.88
N VAL A 175 -8.09 -8.92 -1.62
CA VAL A 175 -8.85 -7.73 -1.98
C VAL A 175 -9.89 -7.47 -0.89
N LEU A 176 -9.67 -6.41 -0.12
CA LEU A 176 -10.34 -6.15 1.17
C LEU A 176 -11.10 -4.81 1.18
N GLY A 177 -11.25 -4.20 0.01
CA GLY A 177 -12.08 -3.04 -0.29
C GLY A 177 -11.99 -2.69 -1.78
N PRO A 178 -12.51 -1.52 -2.21
CA PRO A 178 -12.39 -1.08 -3.60
C PRO A 178 -10.93 -0.93 -3.99
N GLY A 179 -10.45 -1.66 -5.00
CA GLY A 179 -9.07 -1.64 -5.47
C GLY A 179 -8.97 -1.19 -6.92
N TYR A 180 -8.29 -0.07 -7.18
CA TYR A 180 -8.18 0.50 -8.51
C TYR A 180 -6.72 0.71 -8.94
N GLY A 181 -6.46 0.71 -10.26
CA GLY A 181 -5.13 0.98 -10.80
C GLY A 181 -4.07 -0.01 -10.31
N ASP A 182 -3.11 0.49 -9.54
CA ASP A 182 -1.97 -0.28 -9.01
C ASP A 182 -2.41 -1.49 -8.18
N SER A 183 -3.55 -1.42 -7.49
CA SER A 183 -4.09 -2.56 -6.75
C SER A 183 -4.60 -3.69 -7.65
N ALA A 184 -5.24 -3.35 -8.76
CA ALA A 184 -5.63 -4.35 -9.77
C ALA A 184 -4.40 -4.97 -10.44
N LEU A 185 -3.33 -4.20 -10.64
CA LEU A 185 -2.06 -4.71 -11.15
C LEU A 185 -1.38 -5.65 -10.14
N HIS A 186 -1.34 -5.29 -8.86
CA HIS A 186 -0.86 -6.17 -7.79
C HIS A 186 -1.65 -7.48 -7.72
N ALA A 187 -2.98 -7.41 -7.73
CA ALA A 187 -3.84 -8.58 -7.77
C ALA A 187 -3.58 -9.43 -9.03
N GLY A 188 -3.40 -8.80 -10.19
CA GLY A 188 -3.08 -9.47 -11.45
C GLY A 188 -1.71 -10.17 -11.46
N THR A 189 -0.79 -9.81 -10.56
CA THR A 189 0.48 -10.56 -10.37
C THR A 189 0.37 -11.74 -9.40
N ALA A 190 -0.76 -11.91 -8.72
CA ALA A 190 -0.92 -12.94 -7.71
C ALA A 190 -1.31 -14.29 -8.34
N HIS A 191 -0.82 -15.37 -7.73
CA HIS A 191 -1.18 -16.74 -8.11
C HIS A 191 -2.53 -17.16 -7.52
N ILE A 192 -2.92 -16.54 -6.39
CA ILE A 192 -4.21 -16.72 -5.74
C ILE A 192 -4.69 -15.34 -5.30
N VAL A 193 -5.95 -15.05 -5.64
CA VAL A 193 -6.65 -13.81 -5.27
C VAL A 193 -7.88 -14.19 -4.46
N VAL A 194 -7.93 -13.76 -3.21
CA VAL A 194 -9.09 -13.89 -2.33
C VAL A 194 -9.72 -12.51 -2.19
N MET A 195 -11.03 -12.40 -2.33
CA MET A 195 -11.76 -11.14 -2.34
C MET A 195 -12.93 -11.18 -1.35
N THR A 196 -13.19 -10.10 -0.61
CA THR A 196 -14.39 -10.05 0.24
C THR A 196 -15.63 -9.69 -0.57
N GLN A 197 -16.82 -10.07 -0.08
CA GLN A 197 -18.11 -9.74 -0.71
C GLN A 197 -18.37 -8.23 -0.81
N SER A 198 -17.72 -7.42 0.03
CA SER A 198 -17.88 -5.97 0.06
C SER A 198 -16.83 -5.22 -0.78
N SER A 199 -16.07 -5.91 -1.62
CA SER A 199 -14.95 -5.36 -2.37
C SER A 199 -15.26 -5.20 -3.85
N SER A 200 -14.44 -4.41 -4.53
CA SER A 200 -14.39 -4.34 -5.99
C SER A 200 -12.93 -4.30 -6.46
N ILE A 201 -12.66 -4.74 -7.68
CA ILE A 201 -11.32 -4.70 -8.28
C ILE A 201 -11.43 -4.35 -9.77
N ALA A 202 -10.78 -3.26 -10.19
CA ALA A 202 -10.79 -2.83 -11.59
C ALA A 202 -9.55 -1.98 -11.93
N LEU A 203 -9.19 -1.88 -13.22
CA LEU A 203 -8.05 -1.04 -13.60
C LEU A 203 -8.33 0.46 -13.41
N SER A 204 -9.54 0.90 -13.75
CA SER A 204 -9.99 2.29 -13.57
C SER A 204 -11.16 2.30 -12.61
N GLY A 205 -11.19 3.26 -11.67
CA GLY A 205 -12.32 3.40 -10.73
C GLY A 205 -13.48 4.22 -11.32
N PRO A 206 -14.67 4.20 -10.68
CA PRO A 206 -15.88 4.87 -11.18
C PRO A 206 -15.70 6.34 -11.55
N SER A 207 -14.99 7.11 -10.72
CA SER A 207 -14.77 8.54 -10.96
C SER A 207 -13.96 8.81 -12.24
N VAL A 208 -13.05 7.90 -12.61
CA VAL A 208 -12.25 7.99 -13.83
C VAL A 208 -13.11 7.62 -15.03
N VAL A 209 -13.92 6.56 -14.93
CA VAL A 209 -14.85 6.12 -15.98
C VAL A 209 -15.84 7.23 -16.34
N GLU A 210 -16.51 7.81 -15.33
CA GLU A 210 -17.47 8.90 -15.56
C GLU A 210 -16.81 10.11 -16.21
N SER A 211 -15.63 10.51 -15.72
CA SER A 211 -14.91 11.68 -16.26
C SER A 211 -14.39 11.46 -17.69
N ALA A 212 -14.03 10.23 -18.05
CA ALA A 212 -13.39 9.92 -19.33
C ALA A 212 -14.40 9.65 -20.45
N ILE A 213 -15.46 8.89 -20.17
CA ILE A 213 -16.42 8.42 -21.20
C ILE A 213 -17.89 8.73 -20.86
N GLY A 214 -18.17 9.35 -19.71
CA GLY A 214 -19.52 9.77 -19.32
C GLY A 214 -20.41 8.66 -18.76
N GLU A 215 -19.89 7.45 -18.60
CA GLU A 215 -20.63 6.32 -18.03
C GLU A 215 -20.60 6.37 -16.50
N ARG A 216 -21.78 6.22 -15.89
CA ARG A 216 -21.93 6.12 -14.44
C ARG A 216 -22.07 4.65 -14.07
N VAL A 217 -21.07 4.14 -13.39
CA VAL A 217 -21.01 2.76 -12.91
C VAL A 217 -20.72 2.76 -11.41
N THR A 218 -21.27 1.79 -10.71
CA THR A 218 -20.96 1.54 -9.30
C THR A 218 -19.68 0.70 -9.16
N ASP A 219 -19.09 0.67 -7.96
CA ASP A 219 -17.97 -0.21 -7.65
C ASP A 219 -18.31 -1.70 -7.95
N GLU A 220 -19.54 -2.10 -7.64
CA GLU A 220 -20.07 -3.46 -7.85
C GLU A 220 -20.18 -3.81 -9.34
N GLU A 221 -20.79 -2.93 -10.15
CA GLU A 221 -20.95 -3.15 -11.59
C GLU A 221 -19.60 -3.22 -12.32
N LEU A 222 -18.62 -2.47 -11.83
CA LEU A 222 -17.32 -2.33 -12.49
C LEU A 222 -16.37 -3.50 -12.20
N GLY A 223 -16.44 -4.05 -11.00
CA GLY A 223 -15.48 -5.06 -10.55
C GLY A 223 -15.87 -5.78 -9.28
N GLY A 224 -17.16 -5.84 -8.96
CA GLY A 224 -17.68 -6.53 -7.78
C GLY A 224 -17.43 -8.04 -7.80
N PRO A 225 -17.76 -8.76 -6.71
CA PRO A 225 -17.32 -10.14 -6.50
C PRO A 225 -17.82 -11.12 -7.57
N GLN A 226 -19.08 -10.97 -8.02
CA GLN A 226 -19.62 -11.81 -9.09
C GLN A 226 -18.83 -11.63 -10.39
N HIS A 227 -18.62 -10.37 -10.81
CA HIS A 227 -17.85 -10.06 -12.02
C HIS A 227 -16.40 -10.54 -11.90
N ALA A 228 -15.78 -10.36 -10.73
CA ALA A 228 -14.42 -10.79 -10.47
C ALA A 228 -14.26 -12.32 -10.56
N GLN A 229 -15.26 -13.10 -10.13
CA GLN A 229 -15.24 -14.57 -10.30
C GLN A 229 -15.50 -15.00 -11.75
N GLU A 230 -16.47 -14.38 -12.43
CA GLU A 230 -16.81 -14.70 -13.83
C GLU A 230 -15.65 -14.42 -14.79
N THR A 231 -14.92 -13.33 -14.57
CA THR A 231 -13.76 -12.94 -15.37
C THR A 231 -12.46 -13.62 -14.96
N GLY A 232 -12.45 -14.33 -13.83
CA GLY A 232 -11.25 -14.97 -13.28
C GLY A 232 -10.26 -14.00 -12.60
N THR A 233 -10.70 -12.78 -12.28
CA THR A 233 -9.90 -11.79 -11.53
C THR A 233 -9.75 -12.19 -10.05
N ALA A 234 -10.77 -12.82 -9.46
CA ALA A 234 -10.74 -13.38 -8.12
C ALA A 234 -10.89 -14.91 -8.17
N HIS A 235 -10.03 -15.63 -7.44
CA HIS A 235 -10.08 -17.09 -7.36
C HIS A 235 -11.10 -17.56 -6.32
N LEU A 236 -11.27 -16.79 -5.25
CA LEU A 236 -12.22 -17.07 -4.18
C LEU A 236 -12.85 -15.77 -3.71
N VAL A 237 -14.15 -15.80 -3.48
CA VAL A 237 -14.87 -14.73 -2.78
C VAL A 237 -15.30 -15.26 -1.41
N VAL A 238 -15.01 -14.49 -0.37
CA VAL A 238 -15.31 -14.81 1.03
C VAL A 238 -16.24 -13.75 1.64
N PRO A 239 -17.06 -14.10 2.65
CA PRO A 239 -17.89 -13.13 3.36
C PRO A 239 -17.11 -11.91 3.87
#